data_AF-A0A259CYE3-F1
#
_entry.id   AF-A0A259CYE3-F1
#
_cell.length_a   1.000
_cell.length_b   1.000
_cell.length_c   1.000
_cell.angle_alpha   90.00
_cell.angle_beta   90.00
_cell.angle_gamma   90.00
#
_symmetry.space_group_name_H-M   'P 1'
#
loop_
_entity.id
_entity.type
_entity.pdbx_description
1 polymer ?
#
loop_
_entity_poly.entity_id
_entity_poly.type
_entity_poly.pdbx_seq_one_letter_code
_entity_poly.pdbx_strand_id
1 'polypeptide(L)'
;MNYQRTVFSRLLPFAAYIVLLALDGTLVSLLELVQINPKFSYVIRISAVIALLAYFWRDYIELNTKPVVSDFLYAAVAGGIVFMIWIFPYPEWLGGGDTLGFNPYGGESQLAGLWWASVRLMGAAMVVPLMEELFWRSYVMRWFDKSDFLLVSPERVSGYAYLGSACLFALEHHLWLAGLIAGLVYGELYKTYRNLWVPIAAHAVTNAMLGLYVLGTNHWSYW
;
A
#
# COMPACT_ATOMS: atom_id res chain seq x y z
N MET A 1 -20.08 15.11 8.54
CA MET A 1 -19.50 14.86 7.20
C MET A 1 -20.60 14.36 6.29
N ASN A 2 -20.63 14.76 5.02
CA ASN A 2 -21.52 14.16 4.01
C ASN A 2 -21.03 12.73 3.72
N TYR A 3 -21.93 11.75 3.66
CA TYR A 3 -21.65 10.35 3.31
C TYR A 3 -20.72 10.22 2.09
N GLN A 4 -20.99 10.99 1.03
CA GLN A 4 -20.15 10.98 -0.18
C GLN A 4 -18.70 11.40 0.09
N ARG A 5 -18.49 12.42 0.94
CA ARG A 5 -17.15 12.90 1.30
C ARG A 5 -16.39 11.87 2.13
N THR A 6 -17.09 11.17 3.01
CA THR A 6 -16.53 10.09 3.82
C THR A 6 -16.04 8.92 2.95
N VAL A 7 -16.79 8.55 1.92
CA VAL A 7 -16.36 7.54 0.94
C VAL A 7 -15.20 8.05 0.09
N PHE A 8 -15.33 9.23 -0.52
CA PHE A 8 -14.32 9.77 -1.43
C PHE A 8 -12.97 10.03 -0.78
N SER A 9 -12.92 10.43 0.49
CA SER A 9 -11.66 10.62 1.19
C SER A 9 -10.82 9.34 1.29
N ARG A 10 -11.44 8.16 1.36
CA ARG A 10 -10.75 6.86 1.42
C ARG A 10 -10.59 6.22 0.04
N LEU A 11 -11.52 6.46 -0.88
CA LEU A 11 -11.52 5.92 -2.24
C LEU A 11 -10.55 6.65 -3.18
N LEU A 12 -10.58 7.99 -3.23
CA LEU A 12 -9.90 8.76 -4.27
C LEU A 12 -8.36 8.64 -4.24
N PRO A 13 -7.69 8.68 -3.08
CA PRO A 13 -6.24 8.44 -3.02
C PRO A 13 -5.86 7.11 -3.67
N PHE A 14 -6.53 6.02 -3.29
CA PHE A 14 -6.31 4.68 -3.83
C PHE A 14 -6.65 4.59 -5.32
N ALA A 15 -7.81 5.10 -5.73
CA ALA A 15 -8.23 5.10 -7.12
C ALA A 15 -7.24 5.89 -8.01
N ALA A 16 -6.73 7.03 -7.54
CA ALA A 16 -5.73 7.81 -8.26
C ALA A 16 -4.44 7.01 -8.44
N TYR A 17 -3.99 6.28 -7.42
CA TYR A 17 -2.82 5.42 -7.52
C TYR A 17 -3.01 4.31 -8.56
N ILE A 18 -4.13 3.59 -8.51
CA ILE A 18 -4.47 2.51 -9.46
C ILE A 18 -4.58 3.04 -10.89
N VAL A 19 -5.26 4.17 -11.11
CA VAL A 19 -5.42 4.75 -12.45
C VAL A 19 -4.07 5.18 -13.01
N LEU A 20 -3.22 5.82 -12.22
CA LEU A 20 -1.88 6.23 -12.65
C LEU A 20 -0.92 5.04 -12.84
N LEU A 21 -1.11 3.95 -12.08
CA LEU A 21 -0.41 2.68 -12.30
C LEU A 21 -0.83 2.05 -13.64
N ALA A 22 -2.13 1.99 -13.92
CA ALA A 22 -2.65 1.44 -15.17
C ALA A 22 -2.23 2.26 -16.41
N LEU A 23 -2.08 3.57 -16.24
CA LEU A 23 -1.64 4.50 -17.29
C LEU A 23 -0.10 4.67 -17.35
N ASP A 24 0.66 3.95 -16.52
CA ASP A 24 2.09 4.20 -16.34
C ASP A 24 2.88 4.10 -17.65
N GLY A 25 2.61 3.09 -18.48
CA GLY A 25 3.25 2.95 -19.79
C GLY A 25 3.02 4.15 -20.71
N THR A 26 1.80 4.72 -20.70
CA THR A 26 1.49 5.93 -21.47
C THR A 26 2.21 7.15 -20.89
N LEU A 27 2.24 7.27 -19.56
CA LEU A 27 2.92 8.37 -18.87
C LEU A 27 4.43 8.34 -19.12
N VAL A 28 5.05 7.17 -19.05
CA VAL A 28 6.47 6.94 -19.37
C VAL A 28 6.76 7.37 -20.82
N SER A 29 5.97 6.91 -21.79
CA SER A 29 6.16 7.32 -23.20
C SER A 29 6.01 8.83 -23.41
N LEU A 30 5.09 9.48 -22.69
CA LEU A 30 4.94 10.94 -22.75
C LEU A 30 6.15 11.66 -22.14
N LEU A 31 6.68 11.19 -21.01
CA LEU A 31 7.87 11.73 -20.38
C LEU A 31 9.09 11.61 -21.31
N GLU A 32 9.28 10.46 -21.93
CA GLU A 32 10.35 10.23 -22.90
C GLU A 32 10.22 11.15 -24.13
N LEU A 33 9.01 11.35 -24.65
CA LEU A 33 8.74 12.26 -25.76
C LEU A 33 9.18 13.70 -25.46
N VAL A 34 8.97 14.16 -24.22
CA VAL A 34 9.40 15.49 -23.76
C VAL A 34 10.81 15.48 -23.15
N GLN A 35 11.57 14.40 -23.31
CA GLN A 35 12.95 14.24 -22.82
C GLN A 35 13.10 14.37 -21.30
N ILE A 36 12.05 14.01 -20.55
CA ILE A 36 12.07 13.92 -19.09
C ILE A 36 12.34 12.47 -18.69
N ASN A 37 13.11 12.28 -17.62
CA ASN A 37 13.43 10.96 -17.09
C ASN A 37 12.14 10.17 -16.76
N PRO A 38 11.94 8.96 -17.32
CA PRO A 38 10.70 8.20 -17.15
C PRO A 38 10.42 7.82 -15.69
N LYS A 39 11.44 7.79 -14.82
CA LYS A 39 11.29 7.53 -13.37
C LYS A 39 10.44 8.58 -12.66
N PHE A 40 10.21 9.75 -13.27
CA PHE A 40 9.23 10.73 -12.77
C PHE A 40 7.80 10.23 -12.78
N SER A 41 7.45 9.17 -13.52
CA SER A 41 6.10 8.59 -13.51
C SER A 41 5.68 8.20 -12.07
N TYR A 42 6.59 7.60 -11.31
CA TYR A 42 6.37 7.24 -9.91
C TYR A 42 6.26 8.47 -9.01
N VAL A 43 7.07 9.52 -9.25
CA VAL A 43 7.01 10.79 -8.49
C VAL A 43 5.64 11.44 -8.66
N ILE A 44 5.14 11.51 -9.89
CA ILE A 44 3.82 12.05 -10.22
C ILE A 44 2.74 11.26 -9.48
N ARG A 45 2.82 9.93 -9.53
CA ARG A 45 1.87 9.02 -8.87
C ARG A 45 1.81 9.25 -7.36
N ILE A 46 2.93 9.19 -6.67
CA ILE A 46 2.98 9.38 -5.22
C ILE A 46 2.60 10.81 -4.83
N SER A 47 2.99 11.81 -5.62
CA SER A 47 2.64 13.21 -5.36
C SER A 47 1.13 13.47 -5.48
N ALA A 48 0.46 12.85 -6.46
CA ALA A 48 -1.00 12.91 -6.60
C ALA A 48 -1.70 12.30 -5.36
N VAL A 49 -1.22 11.15 -4.88
CA VAL A 49 -1.75 10.51 -3.66
C VAL A 49 -1.53 11.40 -2.44
N ILE A 50 -0.31 11.92 -2.22
CA ILE A 50 0.01 12.82 -1.10
C ILE A 50 -0.91 14.05 -1.12
N ALA A 51 -1.12 14.66 -2.28
CA ALA A 51 -2.00 15.82 -2.41
C ALA A 51 -3.45 15.50 -2.00
N LEU A 52 -3.97 14.34 -2.42
CA LEU A 52 -5.31 13.89 -2.04
C LEU A 52 -5.41 13.56 -0.54
N LEU A 53 -4.43 12.85 0.02
CA LEU A 53 -4.38 12.55 1.46
C LEU A 53 -4.29 13.85 2.28
N ALA A 54 -3.49 14.83 1.85
CA ALA A 54 -3.39 16.13 2.53
C ALA A 54 -4.69 16.92 2.44
N TYR A 55 -5.34 16.94 1.28
CA TYR A 55 -6.63 17.61 1.08
C TYR A 55 -7.74 17.03 1.98
N PHE A 56 -7.80 15.71 2.12
CA PHE A 56 -8.78 15.00 2.94
C PHE A 56 -8.32 14.72 4.38
N TRP A 57 -7.19 15.26 4.83
CA TRP A 57 -6.57 14.90 6.11
C TRP A 57 -7.52 14.95 7.31
N ARG A 58 -8.41 15.96 7.33
CA ARG A 58 -9.39 16.18 8.40
C ARG A 58 -10.54 15.18 8.40
N ASP A 59 -10.74 14.44 7.31
CA ASP A 59 -11.82 13.47 7.13
C ASP A 59 -11.42 12.05 7.62
N TYR A 60 -10.15 11.84 7.99
CA TYR A 60 -9.60 10.56 8.49
C TYR A 60 -9.71 10.41 10.01
N ILE A 61 -10.95 10.33 10.50
CA ILE A 61 -11.24 10.27 11.95
C ILE A 61 -10.60 9.05 12.66
N GLU A 62 -10.34 7.96 11.94
CA GLU A 62 -9.72 6.74 12.45
C GLU A 62 -8.27 6.95 12.86
N LEU A 63 -7.61 7.98 12.29
CA LEU A 63 -6.23 8.33 12.60
C LEU A 63 -6.12 9.17 13.88
N ASN A 64 -7.24 9.61 14.47
CA ASN A 64 -7.23 10.36 15.73
C ASN A 64 -6.90 9.48 16.94
N THR A 65 -7.13 8.16 16.86
CA THR A 65 -6.83 7.22 17.93
C THR A 65 -5.34 6.93 17.94
N LYS A 66 -4.62 7.36 18.99
CA LYS A 66 -3.17 7.11 19.07
C LYS A 66 -2.88 5.66 19.49
N PRO A 67 -1.97 4.94 18.80
CA PRO A 67 -1.54 3.62 19.23
C PRO A 67 -0.69 3.71 20.49
N VAL A 68 -0.64 2.62 21.26
CA VAL A 68 0.33 2.50 22.37
C VAL A 68 1.63 1.90 21.86
N VAL A 69 2.73 2.10 22.60
CA VAL A 69 4.08 1.67 22.16
C VAL A 69 4.14 0.17 21.88
N SER A 70 3.43 -0.66 22.67
CA SER A 70 3.37 -2.10 22.47
C SER A 70 2.74 -2.49 21.12
N ASP A 71 1.80 -1.70 20.60
CA ASP A 71 1.14 -1.98 19.33
C ASP A 71 2.15 -1.98 18.17
N PHE A 72 3.16 -1.11 18.25
CA PHE A 72 4.23 -1.06 17.24
C PHE A 72 5.12 -2.31 17.25
N LEU A 73 5.28 -2.99 18.39
CA LEU A 73 6.01 -4.25 18.44
C LEU A 73 5.23 -5.33 17.67
N TYR A 74 3.92 -5.43 17.89
CA TYR A 74 3.08 -6.38 17.16
C TYR A 74 3.01 -6.05 15.67
N ALA A 75 2.90 -4.77 15.33
CA ALA A 75 2.96 -4.31 13.95
C ALA A 75 4.29 -4.67 13.28
N ALA A 76 5.42 -4.47 13.96
CA ALA A 76 6.74 -4.82 13.43
C ALA A 76 6.90 -6.34 13.21
N VAL A 77 6.47 -7.16 14.17
CA VAL A 77 6.50 -8.63 14.03
C VAL A 77 5.61 -9.08 12.87
N ALA A 78 4.37 -8.60 12.81
CA ALA A 78 3.45 -8.93 11.71
C ALA A 78 4.00 -8.46 10.35
N GLY A 79 4.55 -7.25 10.30
CA GLY A 79 5.17 -6.70 9.09
C GLY A 79 6.35 -7.54 8.61
N GLY A 80 7.19 -8.00 9.54
CA GLY A 80 8.30 -8.92 9.25
C GLY A 80 7.84 -10.29 8.77
N ILE A 81 6.78 -10.85 9.36
CA ILE A 81 6.18 -12.11 8.90
C ILE A 81 5.66 -11.97 7.46
N VAL A 82 4.90 -10.90 7.17
CA VAL A 82 4.38 -10.66 5.82
C VAL A 82 5.51 -10.43 4.82
N PHE A 83 6.58 -9.73 5.21
CA PHE A 83 7.79 -9.59 4.39
C PHE A 83 8.40 -10.96 4.05
N MET A 84 8.57 -11.84 5.04
CA MET A 84 9.11 -13.19 4.81
C MET A 84 8.25 -14.03 3.86
N ILE A 85 6.92 -13.87 3.96
CA ILE A 85 5.98 -14.49 3.01
C ILE A 85 6.20 -13.91 1.61
N TRP A 86 6.37 -12.60 1.49
CA TRP A 86 6.50 -11.92 0.20
C TRP A 86 7.73 -12.35 -0.61
N ILE A 87 8.85 -12.60 0.06
CA ILE A 87 10.11 -13.02 -0.59
C ILE A 87 10.20 -14.54 -0.79
N PHE A 88 9.15 -15.29 -0.45
CA PHE A 88 9.13 -16.72 -0.65
C PHE A 88 9.21 -17.05 -2.15
N PRO A 89 9.94 -18.10 -2.58
CA PRO A 89 10.05 -18.45 -3.98
C PRO A 89 8.74 -19.06 -4.49
N TYR A 90 7.86 -18.22 -5.02
CA TYR A 90 6.58 -18.65 -5.58
C TYR A 90 6.76 -19.24 -6.99
N PRO A 91 6.05 -20.34 -7.33
CA PRO A 91 5.94 -20.80 -8.70
C PRO A 91 5.12 -19.82 -9.57
N GLU A 92 5.23 -19.92 -10.89
CA GLU A 92 4.62 -18.97 -11.83
C GLU A 92 3.09 -18.81 -11.67
N TRP A 93 2.37 -19.91 -11.41
CA TRP A 93 0.92 -19.88 -11.22
C TRP A 93 0.47 -19.16 -9.92
N LEU A 94 1.41 -18.92 -8.99
CA LEU A 94 1.20 -18.09 -7.80
C LEU A 94 1.68 -16.64 -8.00
N GLY A 95 1.97 -16.25 -9.24
CA GLY A 95 2.48 -14.92 -9.59
C GLY A 95 4.00 -14.80 -9.53
N GLY A 96 4.72 -15.90 -9.31
CA GLY A 96 6.17 -15.91 -9.47
C GLY A 96 6.58 -15.72 -10.92
N GLY A 97 7.85 -15.38 -11.16
CA GLY A 97 8.41 -15.19 -12.51
C GLY A 97 9.00 -13.81 -12.74
N ASP A 98 9.53 -13.60 -13.95
CA ASP A 98 10.19 -12.35 -14.31
C ASP A 98 9.16 -11.25 -14.58
N THR A 99 9.05 -10.32 -13.63
CA THR A 99 8.37 -9.04 -13.82
C THR A 99 9.37 -7.96 -14.21
N LEU A 100 8.94 -7.01 -15.04
CA LEU A 100 9.71 -5.78 -15.26
C LEU A 100 9.83 -5.06 -13.93
N GLY A 101 11.08 -4.83 -13.50
CA GLY A 101 11.40 -4.19 -12.23
C GLY A 101 11.90 -2.76 -12.38
N PHE A 102 11.76 -1.96 -11.33
CA PHE A 102 12.32 -0.60 -11.26
C PHE A 102 13.76 -0.60 -10.74
N ASN A 103 14.74 -0.35 -11.61
CA ASN A 103 16.13 -0.11 -11.23
C ASN A 103 16.40 1.40 -11.05
N PRO A 104 16.56 1.91 -9.81
CA PRO A 104 16.80 3.33 -9.57
C PRO A 104 18.15 3.82 -10.11
N TYR A 105 19.15 2.94 -10.20
CA TYR A 105 20.53 3.27 -10.62
C TYR A 105 20.74 3.14 -12.13
N GLY A 106 19.80 2.52 -12.86
CA GLY A 106 19.92 2.30 -14.29
C GLY A 106 20.07 3.62 -15.06
N GLY A 107 21.23 3.81 -15.69
CA GLY A 107 21.54 5.01 -16.50
C GLY A 107 21.81 6.29 -15.69
N GLU A 108 22.01 6.21 -14.37
CA GLU A 108 22.14 7.38 -13.49
C GLU A 108 23.53 7.52 -12.88
N SER A 109 23.84 8.73 -12.40
CA SER A 109 24.90 8.91 -11.40
C SER A 109 24.52 8.25 -10.07
N GLN A 110 25.53 7.91 -9.25
CA GLN A 110 25.32 7.34 -7.91
C GLN A 110 24.36 8.19 -7.06
N LEU A 111 24.53 9.52 -7.07
CA LEU A 111 23.73 10.43 -6.28
C LEU A 111 22.27 10.48 -6.76
N ALA A 112 22.05 10.52 -8.07
CA ALA A 112 20.71 10.47 -8.66
C ALA A 112 20.03 9.13 -8.37
N GLY A 113 20.75 8.01 -8.49
CA GLY A 113 20.22 6.69 -8.15
C GLY A 113 19.81 6.57 -6.68
N LEU A 114 20.60 7.11 -5.74
CA LEU A 114 20.23 7.16 -4.32
C LEU A 114 18.96 7.98 -4.08
N TRP A 115 18.78 9.08 -4.81
CA TRP A 115 17.57 9.88 -4.72
C TRP A 115 16.34 9.10 -5.23
N TRP A 116 16.43 8.46 -6.40
CA TRP A 116 15.36 7.62 -6.94
C TRP A 116 15.00 6.46 -6.02
N ALA A 117 16.01 5.76 -5.48
CA ALA A 117 15.83 4.69 -4.50
C ALA A 117 15.10 5.20 -3.24
N SER A 118 15.51 6.37 -2.73
CA SER A 118 14.89 6.98 -1.55
C SER A 118 13.44 7.37 -1.80
N VAL A 119 13.14 7.98 -2.94
CA VAL A 119 11.75 8.33 -3.32
C VAL A 119 10.89 7.07 -3.45
N ARG A 120 11.39 6.03 -4.14
CA ARG A 120 10.68 4.76 -4.30
C ARG A 120 10.38 4.13 -2.95
N LEU A 121 11.40 4.00 -2.10
CA LEU A 121 11.30 3.41 -0.77
C LEU A 121 10.33 4.19 0.13
N MET A 122 10.46 5.51 0.22
CA MET A 122 9.62 6.35 1.09
C MET A 122 8.17 6.36 0.60
N GLY A 123 7.93 6.42 -0.72
CA GLY A 123 6.58 6.30 -1.26
C GLY A 123 5.94 4.95 -0.91
N ALA A 124 6.68 3.85 -1.07
CA ALA A 124 6.21 2.50 -0.79
C ALA A 124 6.00 2.23 0.70
N ALA A 125 6.88 2.74 1.56
CA ALA A 125 6.85 2.45 3.00
C ALA A 125 5.98 3.42 3.80
N MET A 126 5.74 4.64 3.31
CA MET A 126 5.02 5.67 4.08
C MET A 126 3.67 6.06 3.46
N VAL A 127 3.61 6.22 2.14
CA VAL A 127 2.43 6.76 1.46
C VAL A 127 1.45 5.65 1.10
N VAL A 128 1.96 4.58 0.48
CA VAL A 128 1.16 3.44 0.05
C VAL A 128 0.40 2.79 1.22
N PRO A 129 1.04 2.46 2.38
CA PRO A 129 0.32 1.84 3.49
C PRO A 129 -0.77 2.75 4.07
N LEU A 130 -0.49 4.04 4.18
CA LEU A 130 -1.49 4.99 4.68
C LEU A 130 -2.72 5.04 3.78
N MET A 131 -2.51 5.17 2.47
CA MET A 131 -3.56 5.18 1.46
C MET A 131 -4.35 3.86 1.42
N GLU A 132 -3.63 2.74 1.35
CA GLU A 132 -4.23 1.42 1.20
C GLU A 132 -4.99 0.99 2.46
N GLU A 133 -4.48 1.22 3.67
CA GLU A 133 -5.21 0.84 4.87
C GLU A 133 -6.47 1.72 5.08
N LEU A 134 -6.41 2.99 4.71
CA LEU A 134 -7.59 3.86 4.67
C LEU A 134 -8.66 3.31 3.70
N PHE A 135 -8.24 2.83 2.54
CA PHE A 135 -9.14 2.26 1.55
C PHE A 135 -9.66 0.87 1.97
N TRP A 136 -8.77 -0.08 2.20
CA TRP A 136 -9.11 -1.47 2.41
C TRP A 136 -9.70 -1.74 3.79
N ARG A 137 -9.04 -1.29 4.88
CA ARG A 137 -9.45 -1.62 6.25
C ARG A 137 -10.53 -0.67 6.74
N SER A 138 -10.32 0.63 6.53
CA SER A 138 -11.30 1.61 6.95
C SER A 138 -12.54 1.59 6.04
N TYR A 139 -12.42 1.61 4.71
CA TYR A 139 -13.60 1.67 3.84
C TYR A 139 -14.12 0.29 3.42
N VAL A 140 -13.44 -0.42 2.51
CA VAL A 140 -13.95 -1.62 1.84
C VAL A 140 -14.40 -2.68 2.84
N MET A 141 -13.52 -3.06 3.78
CA MET A 141 -13.81 -4.12 4.74
C MET A 141 -15.06 -3.84 5.56
N ARG A 142 -15.26 -2.61 6.06
CA ARG A 142 -16.45 -2.26 6.83
C ARG A 142 -17.69 -2.04 5.95
N TRP A 143 -17.48 -1.62 4.70
CA TRP A 143 -18.55 -1.38 3.73
C TRP A 143 -19.28 -2.66 3.34
N PHE A 144 -18.59 -3.81 3.32
CA PHE A 144 -19.22 -5.12 3.12
C PHE A 144 -20.37 -5.40 4.11
N ASP A 145 -20.25 -4.94 5.36
CA ASP A 145 -21.30 -5.13 6.37
C ASP A 145 -22.37 -4.04 6.29
N LYS A 146 -21.97 -2.77 6.11
CA LYS A 146 -22.89 -1.63 6.01
C LYS A 146 -22.34 -0.53 5.11
N SER A 147 -23.22 0.03 4.27
CA SER A 147 -22.89 1.18 3.43
C SER A 147 -22.37 2.37 4.25
N ASP A 148 -22.97 2.66 5.41
CA ASP A 148 -22.45 3.59 6.43
C ASP A 148 -21.37 2.91 7.29
N PHE A 149 -20.26 2.61 6.62
CA PHE A 149 -19.18 1.76 7.12
C PHE A 149 -18.53 2.28 8.42
N LEU A 150 -18.57 3.59 8.68
CA LEU A 150 -18.04 4.17 9.91
C LEU A 150 -18.83 3.77 11.17
N LEU A 151 -20.08 3.33 11.02
CA LEU A 151 -20.88 2.81 12.14
C LEU A 151 -20.49 1.38 12.54
N VAL A 152 -19.75 0.68 11.68
CA VAL A 152 -19.19 -0.64 11.98
C VAL A 152 -17.88 -0.42 12.73
N SER A 153 -17.81 -0.92 13.97
CA SER A 153 -16.54 -0.90 14.70
C SER A 153 -15.63 -2.03 14.21
N PRO A 154 -14.30 -1.84 14.20
CA PRO A 154 -13.37 -2.80 13.59
C PRO A 154 -13.54 -4.24 14.12
N GLU A 155 -13.72 -4.40 15.43
CA GLU A 155 -13.88 -5.68 16.10
C GLU A 155 -15.20 -6.40 15.79
N ARG A 156 -16.18 -5.70 15.23
CA ARG A 156 -17.51 -6.25 14.89
C ARG A 156 -17.67 -6.58 13.40
N VAL A 157 -16.61 -6.42 12.62
CA VAL A 157 -16.59 -6.79 11.20
C VAL A 157 -16.86 -8.29 11.06
N SER A 158 -17.80 -8.65 10.19
CA SER A 158 -18.19 -10.04 9.99
C SER A 158 -17.06 -10.86 9.33
N GLY A 159 -17.11 -12.18 9.49
CA GLY A 159 -16.17 -13.08 8.81
C GLY A 159 -16.24 -12.96 7.29
N TYR A 160 -17.44 -12.72 6.73
CA TYR A 160 -17.63 -12.49 5.30
C TYR A 160 -16.95 -11.21 4.83
N ALA A 161 -17.14 -10.11 5.56
CA ALA A 161 -16.52 -8.82 5.25
C ALA A 161 -14.99 -8.87 5.35
N TYR A 162 -14.46 -9.52 6.39
CA TYR A 162 -13.03 -9.74 6.60
C TYR A 162 -12.40 -10.56 5.47
N LEU A 163 -12.96 -11.73 5.15
CA LEU A 163 -12.45 -12.59 4.07
C LEU A 163 -12.66 -11.96 2.69
N GLY A 164 -13.82 -11.36 2.45
CA GLY A 164 -14.15 -10.69 1.18
C GLY A 164 -13.18 -9.55 0.89
N SER A 165 -12.88 -8.72 1.87
CA SER A 165 -11.88 -7.64 1.71
C SER A 165 -10.47 -8.18 1.48
N ALA A 166 -10.06 -9.26 2.17
CA ALA A 166 -8.74 -9.85 1.96
C ALA A 166 -8.60 -10.47 0.56
N CYS A 167 -9.66 -11.12 0.05
CA CYS A 167 -9.69 -11.63 -1.31
C CYS A 167 -9.61 -10.49 -2.35
N LEU A 168 -10.34 -9.39 -2.16
CA LEU A 168 -10.24 -8.25 -3.08
C LEU A 168 -8.86 -7.59 -3.04
N PHE A 169 -8.26 -7.46 -1.86
CA PHE A 169 -6.89 -6.99 -1.70
C PHE A 169 -5.89 -7.88 -2.44
N ALA A 170 -6.07 -9.21 -2.39
CA ALA A 170 -5.22 -10.17 -3.09
C ALA A 170 -5.21 -9.96 -4.62
N LEU A 171 -6.34 -9.57 -5.21
CA LEU A 171 -6.49 -9.39 -6.66
C LEU A 171 -5.68 -8.20 -7.21
N GLU A 172 -5.32 -7.23 -6.36
CA GLU A 172 -4.45 -6.12 -6.75
C GLU A 172 -2.99 -6.57 -6.96
N HIS A 173 -2.61 -7.71 -6.40
CA HIS A 173 -1.22 -8.15 -6.30
C HIS A 173 -0.90 -9.24 -7.31
N HIS A 174 0.26 -9.12 -7.97
CA HIS A 174 0.79 -10.19 -8.82
C HIS A 174 0.99 -11.49 -8.01
N LEU A 175 1.65 -11.40 -6.86
CA LEU A 175 1.72 -12.46 -5.85
C LEU A 175 0.42 -12.52 -5.05
N TRP A 176 -0.67 -12.92 -5.71
CA TRP A 176 -2.01 -12.88 -5.12
C TRP A 176 -2.11 -13.66 -3.80
N LEU A 177 -1.38 -14.78 -3.64
CA LEU A 177 -1.41 -15.54 -2.38
C LEU A 177 -0.70 -14.80 -1.25
N ALA A 178 0.44 -14.15 -1.52
CA ALA A 178 1.10 -13.29 -0.55
C ALA A 178 0.20 -12.11 -0.18
N GLY A 179 -0.44 -11.50 -1.19
CA GLY A 179 -1.44 -10.45 -1.02
C GLY A 179 -2.61 -10.90 -0.15
N LEU A 180 -3.16 -12.09 -0.37
CA LEU A 180 -4.24 -12.65 0.45
C LEU A 180 -3.83 -12.77 1.92
N ILE A 181 -2.64 -13.33 2.19
CA ILE A 181 -2.16 -13.49 3.55
C ILE A 181 -1.90 -12.13 4.22
N ALA A 182 -1.31 -11.17 3.50
CA ALA A 182 -1.16 -9.79 3.99
C ALA A 182 -2.52 -9.14 4.29
N GLY A 183 -3.49 -9.35 3.39
CA GLY A 183 -4.91 -8.98 3.52
C GLY A 183 -5.48 -9.42 4.87
N LEU A 184 -5.33 -10.71 5.16
CA LEU A 184 -5.77 -11.34 6.41
C LEU A 184 -5.01 -10.76 7.62
N VAL A 185 -3.67 -10.74 7.58
CA VAL A 185 -2.84 -10.28 8.70
C VAL A 185 -3.20 -8.86 9.11
N TYR A 186 -3.21 -7.89 8.18
CA TYR A 186 -3.50 -6.51 8.59
C TYR A 186 -4.99 -6.30 8.89
N GLY A 187 -5.90 -7.08 8.31
CA GLY A 187 -7.31 -7.09 8.70
C GLY A 187 -7.51 -7.56 10.15
N GLU A 188 -6.81 -8.62 10.56
CA GLU A 188 -6.87 -9.14 11.93
C GLU A 188 -6.23 -8.17 12.93
N LEU A 189 -5.12 -7.51 12.57
CA LEU A 189 -4.56 -6.42 13.38
C LEU A 189 -5.59 -5.30 13.58
N TYR A 190 -6.29 -4.89 12.52
CA TYR A 190 -7.28 -3.83 12.65
C TYR A 190 -8.45 -4.22 13.56
N LYS A 191 -8.96 -5.45 13.44
CA LYS A 191 -10.01 -6.00 14.30
C LYS A 191 -9.58 -6.09 15.77
N THR A 192 -8.35 -6.56 16.01
CA THR A 192 -7.82 -6.82 17.35
C THR A 192 -7.50 -5.52 18.10
N TYR A 193 -6.77 -4.62 17.46
CA TYR A 193 -6.28 -3.39 18.09
C TYR A 193 -7.25 -2.23 17.97
N ARG A 194 -8.24 -2.33 17.08
CA ARG A 194 -9.28 -1.30 16.87
C ARG A 194 -8.69 0.07 16.53
N ASN A 195 -7.48 0.06 15.96
CA ASN A 195 -6.69 1.23 15.66
C ASN A 195 -6.04 1.04 14.29
N LEU A 196 -6.28 2.00 13.38
CA LEU A 196 -5.81 1.91 12.00
C LEU A 196 -4.29 2.12 11.88
N TRP A 197 -3.65 2.76 12.86
CA TRP A 197 -2.19 2.92 12.84
C TRP A 197 -1.44 1.60 12.95
N VAL A 198 -2.03 0.56 13.57
CA VAL A 198 -1.38 -0.74 13.76
C VAL A 198 -1.18 -1.48 12.43
N PRO A 199 -2.24 -1.70 11.60
CA PRO A 199 -2.03 -2.26 10.27
C PRO A 199 -1.21 -1.35 9.35
N ILE A 200 -1.36 -0.01 9.44
CA ILE A 200 -0.52 0.94 8.67
C ILE A 200 0.96 0.73 8.99
N ALA A 201 1.31 0.62 10.28
CA ALA A 201 2.68 0.40 10.71
C ALA A 201 3.20 -0.98 10.29
N ALA A 202 2.38 -2.03 10.35
CA ALA A 202 2.78 -3.37 9.93
C ALA A 202 3.08 -3.40 8.43
N HIS A 203 2.21 -2.80 7.63
CA HIS A 203 2.37 -2.69 6.19
C HIS A 203 3.56 -1.79 5.82
N ALA A 204 3.77 -0.67 6.53
CA ALA A 204 4.96 0.17 6.38
C ALA A 204 6.26 -0.62 6.65
N VAL A 205 6.29 -1.45 7.69
CA VAL A 205 7.42 -2.32 8.00
C VAL A 205 7.64 -3.35 6.90
N THR A 206 6.58 -4.00 6.41
CA THR A 206 6.68 -4.94 5.27
C THR A 206 7.35 -4.27 4.07
N ASN A 207 6.86 -3.09 3.66
CA ASN A 207 7.36 -2.40 2.48
C ASN A 207 8.77 -1.82 2.68
N ALA A 208 9.10 -1.36 3.88
CA ALA A 208 10.45 -0.92 4.21
C ALA A 208 11.44 -2.09 4.13
N MET A 209 11.12 -3.24 4.73
CA MET A 209 11.97 -4.44 4.67
C MET A 209 12.10 -4.96 3.24
N LEU A 210 11.01 -4.99 2.47
CA LEU A 210 11.04 -5.39 1.07
C LEU A 210 11.93 -4.45 0.25
N GLY A 211 11.77 -3.13 0.41
CA GLY A 211 12.61 -2.17 -0.31
C GLY A 211 14.09 -2.24 0.07
N LEU A 212 14.42 -2.47 1.35
CA LEU A 212 15.81 -2.72 1.78
C LEU A 212 16.37 -4.02 1.18
N TYR A 213 15.56 -5.07 1.15
CA TYR A 213 15.93 -6.34 0.51
C TYR A 213 16.21 -6.15 -0.99
N VAL A 214 15.35 -5.44 -1.72
CA VAL A 214 15.53 -5.13 -3.14
C VAL A 214 16.82 -4.36 -3.38
N LEU A 215 17.06 -3.30 -2.61
CA LEU A 215 18.28 -2.51 -2.71
C LEU A 215 19.55 -3.31 -2.38
N GLY A 216 19.47 -4.24 -1.43
CA GLY A 216 20.60 -5.09 -1.04
C GLY A 216 20.89 -6.25 -2.00
N THR A 217 19.88 -6.73 -2.72
CA THR A 217 19.98 -7.92 -3.60
C THR A 217 19.93 -7.60 -5.09
N ASN A 218 19.58 -6.37 -5.47
CA ASN A 218 19.28 -5.96 -6.84
C ASN A 218 18.12 -6.76 -7.49
N HIS A 219 17.25 -7.38 -6.68
CA HIS A 219 16.04 -8.05 -7.17
C HIS A 219 14.94 -7.02 -7.50
N TRP A 220 15.16 -6.25 -8.57
CA TRP A 220 14.29 -5.13 -8.96
C TRP A 220 12.85 -5.55 -9.30
N SER A 221 12.59 -6.83 -9.57
CA SER A 221 11.26 -7.37 -9.89
C SER A 221 10.20 -7.15 -8.79
N TYR A 222 10.64 -6.95 -7.54
CA TYR A 222 9.76 -6.59 -6.42
C TYR A 222 9.40 -5.08 -6.38
N TRP A 223 9.93 -4.27 -7.30
CA TRP A 223 9.75 -2.82 -7.37
C TRP A 223 9.18 -2.32 -8.69
#